data_AF-A0A1S0UBR2-F1
#
_entry.id   AF-A0A1S0UBR2-F1
#
_cell.length_a   1.000
_cell.length_b   1.000
_cell.length_c   1.000
_cell.angle_alpha   90.00
_cell.angle_beta   90.00
_cell.angle_gamma   90.00
#
_symmetry.space_group_name_H-M   'P 1'
#
loop_
_entity.id
_entity.type
_entity.pdbx_description
1 polymer ?
#
loop_
_entity_poly.entity_id
_entity_poly.type
_entity_poly.pdbx_seq_one_letter_code
_entity_poly.pdbx_strand_id
1 'polypeptide(L)'
;MAKERIIAGGDYALNSSGTTSNVRELQLPEFTDPVIIVGGGLAGLSATLQAIHDGANVILIEGEKDLGGNSQKASSGVAACNTEAQRVRQVIDSPELFYSDTMSAGDRENDHVLVDQLVRHSPTAIQFLIDHGVDLSDVNLCGGHSVKRVHWIPQPKEGKPVAVGFSIIKALKEKLRMHEKDYPEKVELCKYHVFGKDM
;
A
#
# COMPACT_ATOMS: atom_id res chain seq x y z
N MET A 1 -23.04 -21.65 -23.17
CA MET A 1 -21.67 -22.20 -23.12
C MET A 1 -21.07 -21.82 -21.78
N ALA A 2 -21.35 -22.59 -20.72
CA ALA A 2 -20.80 -22.35 -19.40
C ALA A 2 -19.32 -22.77 -19.41
N LYS A 3 -18.42 -21.85 -19.06
CA LYS A 3 -17.02 -22.17 -18.80
C LYS A 3 -16.91 -22.61 -17.35
N GLU A 4 -16.74 -23.91 -17.13
CA GLU A 4 -16.17 -24.41 -15.87
C GLU A 4 -14.79 -23.75 -15.67
N ARG A 5 -14.56 -23.19 -14.49
CA ARG A 5 -13.24 -22.72 -14.06
C ARG A 5 -12.97 -23.34 -12.70
N ILE A 6 -12.15 -24.38 -12.72
CA ILE A 6 -11.63 -25.08 -11.55
C ILE A 6 -10.60 -24.17 -10.88
N ILE A 7 -10.72 -23.96 -9.57
CA ILE A 7 -9.57 -23.62 -8.72
C ILE A 7 -9.71 -24.43 -7.43
N ALA A 8 -8.75 -25.33 -7.19
CA ALA A 8 -8.54 -25.96 -5.89
C ALA A 8 -7.05 -25.88 -5.56
N GLY A 9 -6.72 -25.05 -4.57
CA GLY A 9 -5.59 -25.27 -3.68
C GLY A 9 -6.16 -25.76 -2.35
N GLY A 10 -5.63 -26.86 -1.84
CA GLY A 10 -6.01 -27.46 -0.55
C GLY A 10 -6.55 -28.88 -0.71
N ASP A 11 -5.84 -29.84 -0.12
CA ASP A 11 -6.10 -31.27 -0.20
C ASP A 11 -7.55 -31.66 0.16
N TYR A 12 -8.17 -32.44 -0.71
CA TYR A 12 -9.45 -33.10 -0.45
C TYR A 12 -9.23 -34.29 0.50
N ALA A 13 -9.46 -34.08 1.80
CA ALA A 13 -9.69 -35.19 2.73
C ALA A 13 -11.20 -35.50 2.79
N LEU A 14 -11.62 -36.64 2.25
CA LEU A 14 -12.97 -37.18 2.46
C LEU A 14 -13.10 -37.67 3.91
N ASN A 15 -14.08 -37.18 4.66
CA ASN A 15 -14.47 -37.82 5.92
C ASN A 15 -15.34 -39.07 5.61
N SER A 16 -15.23 -40.10 6.45
CA SER A 16 -15.86 -41.41 6.25
C SER A 16 -17.26 -41.56 6.84
N SER A 17 -17.99 -40.48 7.14
CA SER A 17 -19.28 -40.57 7.87
C SER A 17 -20.51 -40.02 7.17
N GLY A 18 -20.43 -39.55 5.91
CA GLY A 18 -21.62 -39.30 5.09
C GLY A 18 -22.57 -38.21 5.61
N THR A 19 -22.13 -37.35 6.54
CA THR A 19 -22.92 -36.21 7.01
C THR A 19 -22.58 -34.99 6.16
N THR A 20 -23.57 -34.43 5.46
CA THR A 20 -23.47 -33.13 4.79
C THR A 20 -23.30 -32.03 5.82
N SER A 21 -22.06 -31.68 6.15
CA SER A 21 -21.75 -30.39 6.76
C SER A 21 -22.23 -29.29 5.80
N ASN A 22 -22.90 -28.26 6.33
CA ASN A 22 -23.28 -27.05 5.59
C ASN A 22 -22.03 -26.38 5.01
N VAL A 23 -21.58 -26.85 3.85
CA VAL A 23 -20.60 -26.14 3.03
C VAL A 23 -21.40 -25.00 2.42
N ARG A 24 -21.24 -23.79 2.97
CA ARG A 24 -21.76 -22.59 2.31
C ARG A 24 -21.10 -22.58 0.93
N GLU A 25 -21.91 -22.75 -0.11
CA GLU A 25 -21.47 -22.59 -1.48
C GLU A 25 -20.95 -21.15 -1.60
N LEU A 26 -19.63 -21.00 -1.77
CA LEU A 26 -19.03 -19.69 -1.94
C LEU A 26 -19.49 -19.17 -3.29
N GLN A 27 -20.43 -18.22 -3.26
CA GLN A 27 -20.81 -17.50 -4.46
C GLN A 27 -19.61 -16.68 -4.93
N LEU A 28 -19.18 -16.90 -6.18
CA LEU A 28 -18.11 -16.12 -6.77
C LEU A 28 -18.58 -14.67 -6.91
N PRO A 29 -17.71 -13.68 -6.63
CA PRO A 29 -18.07 -12.29 -6.78
C PRO A 29 -18.41 -11.97 -8.23
N GLU A 30 -19.46 -11.17 -8.43
CA GLU A 30 -19.77 -10.60 -9.73
C GLU A 30 -18.80 -9.47 -10.05
N PHE A 31 -18.61 -9.17 -11.34
CA PHE A 31 -17.70 -8.10 -11.76
C PHE A 31 -18.12 -6.71 -11.25
N THR A 32 -19.37 -6.57 -10.84
CA THR A 32 -19.94 -5.34 -10.26
C THR A 32 -19.77 -5.23 -8.75
N ASP A 33 -19.33 -6.30 -8.09
CA ASP A 33 -19.16 -6.32 -6.65
C ASP A 33 -18.05 -5.35 -6.23
N PRO A 34 -18.20 -4.67 -5.08
CA PRO A 34 -17.20 -3.73 -4.62
C PRO A 34 -15.91 -4.45 -4.22
N VAL A 35 -14.78 -3.77 -4.47
CA VAL A 35 -13.49 -4.16 -3.92
C VAL A 35 -13.47 -3.77 -2.44
N ILE A 36 -13.37 -4.77 -1.56
CA ILE A 36 -13.27 -4.54 -0.12
C ILE A 36 -11.80 -4.45 0.27
N ILE A 37 -11.42 -3.33 0.89
CA ILE A 37 -10.06 -3.06 1.34
C ILE A 37 -10.09 -2.92 2.86
N VAL A 38 -9.22 -3.68 3.54
CA VAL A 38 -9.18 -3.70 5.01
C VAL A 38 -7.87 -3.07 5.49
N GLY A 39 -8.01 -1.98 6.25
CA GLY A 39 -6.93 -1.20 6.84
C GLY A 39 -6.71 0.13 6.12
N GLY A 40 -6.85 1.24 6.84
CA GLY A 40 -6.69 2.60 6.32
C GLY A 40 -5.29 3.18 6.47
N GLY A 41 -4.26 2.33 6.49
CA GLY A 41 -2.86 2.73 6.40
C GLY A 41 -2.45 3.13 4.98
N LEU A 42 -1.15 3.37 4.75
CA LEU A 42 -0.65 3.75 3.41
C LEU A 42 -1.04 2.74 2.34
N ALA A 43 -0.81 1.45 2.58
CA ALA A 43 -1.11 0.40 1.61
C ALA A 43 -2.60 0.37 1.22
N GLY A 44 -3.52 0.43 2.20
CA GLY A 44 -4.95 0.40 1.93
C GLY A 44 -5.46 1.68 1.28
N LEU A 45 -4.94 2.86 1.64
CA LEU A 45 -5.28 4.11 0.96
C LEU A 45 -4.78 4.12 -0.49
N SER A 46 -3.55 3.65 -0.74
CA SER A 46 -3.02 3.50 -2.09
C SER A 46 -3.87 2.53 -2.93
N ALA A 47 -4.24 1.37 -2.37
CA ALA A 47 -5.11 0.40 -3.03
C ALA A 47 -6.50 0.98 -3.32
N THR A 48 -7.06 1.76 -2.38
CA THR A 48 -8.37 2.40 -2.52
C THR A 48 -8.37 3.38 -3.67
N LEU A 49 -7.39 4.29 -3.69
CA LEU A 49 -7.28 5.31 -4.73
C LEU A 49 -7.01 4.70 -6.11
N GLN A 50 -6.18 3.65 -6.17
CA GLN A 50 -5.94 2.93 -7.41
C GLN A 50 -7.20 2.22 -7.92
N ALA A 51 -7.94 1.53 -7.05
CA ALA A 51 -9.18 0.87 -7.44
C ALA A 51 -10.25 1.86 -7.92
N ILE A 52 -10.37 3.03 -7.27
CA ILE A 52 -11.23 4.12 -7.72
C ILE A 52 -10.80 4.64 -9.10
N HIS A 53 -9.50 4.86 -9.29
CA HIS A 53 -8.94 5.30 -10.58
C HIS A 53 -9.28 4.31 -11.70
N ASP A 54 -9.27 3.01 -11.40
CA ASP A 54 -9.60 1.94 -12.34
C ASP A 54 -11.11 1.70 -12.50
N GLY A 55 -11.95 2.54 -11.86
CA GLY A 55 -13.41 2.59 -12.03
C GLY A 55 -14.21 1.65 -11.12
N ALA A 56 -13.54 0.95 -10.20
CA ALA A 56 -14.19 0.05 -9.27
C ALA A 56 -15.06 0.80 -8.24
N ASN A 57 -16.07 0.10 -7.71
CA ASN A 57 -16.73 0.50 -6.46
C ASN A 57 -15.86 -0.03 -5.32
N VAL A 58 -15.63 0.77 -4.28
CA VAL A 58 -14.70 0.41 -3.21
C VAL A 58 -15.34 0.59 -1.84
N ILE A 59 -15.15 -0.42 -0.98
CA ILE A 59 -15.45 -0.34 0.44
C ILE A 59 -14.14 -0.36 1.20
N LEU A 60 -13.79 0.74 1.88
CA LEU A 60 -12.61 0.82 2.74
C LEU A 60 -13.04 0.63 4.19
N ILE A 61 -12.46 -0.37 4.86
CA ILE A 61 -12.72 -0.70 6.25
C ILE A 61 -11.52 -0.29 7.11
N GLU A 62 -11.75 0.52 8.15
CA GLU A 62 -10.74 0.89 9.15
C GLU A 62 -11.24 0.50 10.55
N GLY A 63 -10.37 -0.14 11.34
CA GLY A 63 -10.67 -0.59 12.71
C GLY A 63 -10.37 0.45 13.79
N GLU A 64 -9.65 1.51 13.43
CA GLU A 64 -9.33 2.66 14.28
C GLU A 64 -10.25 3.86 14.03
N LYS A 65 -10.21 4.85 14.93
CA LYS A 65 -10.99 6.10 14.77
C LYS A 65 -10.57 6.91 13.54
N ASP A 66 -9.29 6.83 13.19
CA ASP A 66 -8.66 7.60 12.13
C ASP A 66 -7.85 6.73 11.18
N LEU A 67 -7.91 7.07 9.90
CA LEU A 67 -7.04 6.54 8.86
C LEU A 67 -5.58 6.96 9.13
N GLY A 68 -4.65 6.06 8.86
CA GLY A 68 -3.21 6.34 8.83
C GLY A 68 -2.34 5.26 9.46
N GLY A 69 -2.86 4.55 10.47
CA GLY A 69 -2.13 3.49 11.18
C GLY A 69 -0.70 3.86 11.58
N ASN A 70 0.23 2.91 11.48
CA ASN A 70 1.65 3.16 11.71
C ASN A 70 2.29 4.01 10.61
N SER A 71 1.76 3.98 9.39
CA SER A 71 2.28 4.77 8.27
C SER A 71 2.28 6.27 8.58
N GLN A 72 1.27 6.77 9.30
CA GLN A 72 1.21 8.18 9.70
C GLN A 72 2.38 8.58 10.64
N LYS A 73 2.97 7.63 11.36
CA LYS A 73 4.05 7.86 12.33
C LYS A 73 5.44 7.75 11.69
N ALA A 74 5.54 7.35 10.42
CA ALA A 74 6.81 7.15 9.74
C ALA A 74 7.58 8.48 9.55
N SER A 75 8.89 8.47 9.80
CA SER A 75 9.76 9.65 9.73
C SER A 75 10.87 9.54 8.68
N SER A 76 11.39 8.33 8.43
CA SER A 76 12.64 8.13 7.68
C SER A 76 12.54 8.34 6.17
N GLY A 77 11.35 8.17 5.57
CA GLY A 77 11.12 8.35 4.14
C GLY A 77 10.68 7.07 3.43
N VAL A 78 10.70 7.10 2.09
CA VAL A 78 10.33 5.99 1.21
C VAL A 78 11.51 5.67 0.28
N ALA A 79 12.01 4.44 0.32
CA ALA A 79 13.15 4.06 -0.52
C ALA A 79 12.74 3.81 -1.97
N ALA A 80 13.47 4.41 -2.93
CA ALA A 80 13.31 4.14 -4.35
C ALA A 80 14.58 4.46 -5.14
N CYS A 81 14.80 3.73 -6.23
CA CYS A 81 15.91 3.96 -7.15
C CYS A 81 15.42 4.51 -8.50
N ASN A 82 16.33 5.10 -9.28
CA ASN A 82 16.08 5.67 -10.61
C ASN A 82 14.98 6.73 -10.65
N THR A 83 14.91 7.58 -9.62
CA THR A 83 13.92 8.65 -9.54
C THR A 83 14.45 9.99 -10.06
N GLU A 84 13.54 10.88 -10.44
CA GLU A 84 13.88 12.25 -10.86
C GLU A 84 14.62 13.02 -9.75
N ALA A 85 14.20 12.85 -8.49
CA ALA A 85 14.84 13.50 -7.35
C ALA A 85 16.30 13.02 -7.12
N GLN A 86 16.61 11.75 -7.41
CA GLN A 86 18.00 11.26 -7.44
C GLN A 86 18.78 11.87 -8.61
N ARG A 87 18.18 11.92 -9.80
CA ARG A 87 18.81 12.47 -11.02
C ARG A 87 19.22 13.93 -10.84
N VAL A 88 18.32 14.77 -10.31
CA VAL A 88 18.58 16.19 -10.03
C VAL A 88 19.73 16.38 -9.04
N ARG A 89 19.91 15.44 -8.11
CA ARG A 89 20.99 15.44 -7.11
C ARG A 89 22.24 14.68 -7.53
N GLN A 90 22.30 14.23 -8.79
CA GLN A 90 23.44 13.50 -9.33
C GLN A 90 23.75 12.21 -8.54
N VAL A 91 22.72 11.58 -7.97
CA VAL A 91 22.86 10.27 -7.33
C VAL A 91 22.72 9.19 -8.40
N ILE A 92 23.75 8.37 -8.54
CA ILE A 92 23.75 7.19 -9.41
C ILE A 92 23.30 6.00 -8.57
N ASP A 93 22.15 5.43 -8.92
CA ASP A 93 21.58 4.24 -8.27
C ASP A 93 21.13 3.26 -9.36
N SER A 94 20.76 2.04 -8.98
CA SER A 94 20.15 1.08 -9.90
C SER A 94 19.24 0.08 -9.18
N PRO A 95 18.31 -0.57 -9.91
CA PRO A 95 17.51 -1.67 -9.36
C PRO A 95 18.38 -2.81 -8.81
N GLU A 96 19.46 -3.16 -9.49
CA GLU A 96 20.36 -4.23 -9.06
C GLU A 96 21.07 -3.89 -7.75
N LEU A 97 21.49 -2.62 -7.60
CA LEU A 97 22.10 -2.14 -6.35
C LEU A 97 21.09 -2.13 -5.20
N PHE A 98 19.89 -1.60 -5.44
CA PHE A 98 18.83 -1.57 -4.42
C PHE A 98 18.33 -2.98 -4.05
N TYR A 99 18.26 -3.89 -5.01
CA TYR A 99 17.97 -5.31 -4.78
C TYR A 99 19.04 -5.95 -3.88
N SER A 100 20.32 -5.77 -4.23
CA SER A 100 21.45 -6.31 -3.46
C SER A 100 21.47 -5.80 -2.03
N ASP A 101 21.24 -4.49 -1.84
CA ASP A 101 21.15 -3.85 -0.52
C ASP A 101 19.99 -4.42 0.30
N THR A 102 18.80 -4.55 -0.29
CA THR A 102 17.61 -5.10 0.38
C THR A 102 17.81 -6.57 0.77
N MET A 103 18.33 -7.39 -0.16
CA MET A 103 18.62 -8.79 0.12
C MET A 103 19.65 -8.94 1.22
N SER A 104 20.70 -8.11 1.22
CA SER A 104 21.75 -8.16 2.25
C SER A 104 21.24 -7.69 3.61
N ALA A 105 20.41 -6.64 3.66
CA ALA A 105 19.84 -6.11 4.90
C ALA A 105 18.84 -7.07 5.58
N GLY A 106 18.17 -7.93 4.80
CA GLY A 106 17.28 -8.98 5.33
C GLY A 106 17.95 -10.34 5.47
N ASP A 107 19.28 -10.39 5.63
CA ASP A 107 20.08 -11.62 5.77
C ASP A 107 19.83 -12.68 4.68
N ARG A 108 19.37 -12.22 3.50
CA ARG A 108 18.95 -13.03 2.35
C ARG A 108 17.76 -13.97 2.60
N GLU A 109 17.01 -13.74 3.66
CA GLU A 109 15.77 -14.49 3.98
C GLU A 109 14.52 -13.90 3.29
N ASN A 110 14.67 -12.78 2.59
CA ASN A 110 13.57 -12.17 1.84
C ASN A 110 13.13 -13.04 0.66
N ASP A 111 11.84 -13.02 0.34
CA ASP A 111 11.36 -13.56 -0.93
C ASP A 111 11.92 -12.73 -2.11
N HIS A 112 12.72 -13.38 -2.94
CA HIS A 112 13.40 -12.77 -4.08
C HIS A 112 12.44 -12.14 -5.10
N VAL A 113 11.26 -12.73 -5.31
CA VAL A 113 10.26 -12.21 -6.24
C VAL A 113 9.66 -10.94 -5.68
N LEU A 114 9.35 -10.92 -4.38
CA LEU A 114 8.79 -9.72 -3.73
C LEU A 114 9.80 -8.57 -3.67
N VAL A 115 11.08 -8.86 -3.44
CA VAL A 115 12.13 -7.82 -3.47
C VAL A 115 12.32 -7.27 -4.89
N ASP A 116 12.29 -8.12 -5.92
CA ASP A 116 12.36 -7.67 -7.31
C ASP A 116 11.17 -6.75 -7.66
N GLN A 117 9.95 -7.14 -7.25
CA GLN A 117 8.75 -6.30 -7.41
C GLN A 117 8.88 -4.96 -6.69
N LEU A 118 9.30 -4.97 -5.41
CA LEU A 118 9.51 -3.76 -4.60
C LEU A 118 10.45 -2.78 -5.31
N VAL A 119 11.60 -3.27 -5.75
CA VAL A 119 12.65 -2.42 -6.33
C VAL A 119 12.23 -1.87 -7.69
N ARG A 120 11.70 -2.72 -8.60
CA ARG A 120 11.32 -2.31 -9.95
C ARG A 120 10.18 -1.29 -9.96
N HIS A 121 9.23 -1.39 -9.04
CA HIS A 121 8.09 -0.49 -8.96
C HIS A 121 8.32 0.72 -8.04
N SER A 122 9.45 0.75 -7.30
CA SER A 122 9.77 1.85 -6.40
C SER A 122 9.72 3.26 -7.04
N PRO A 123 10.23 3.52 -8.27
CA PRO A 123 10.10 4.85 -8.86
C PRO A 123 8.64 5.24 -9.15
N THR A 124 7.83 4.29 -9.63
CA THR A 124 6.39 4.51 -9.86
C THR A 124 5.65 4.78 -8.55
N ALA A 125 6.03 4.12 -7.45
CA ALA A 125 5.46 4.38 -6.14
C ALA A 125 5.77 5.79 -5.62
N ILE A 126 6.99 6.30 -5.83
CA ILE A 126 7.33 7.70 -5.52
C ILE A 126 6.52 8.65 -6.39
N GLN A 127 6.41 8.37 -7.70
CA GLN A 127 5.64 9.22 -8.60
C GLN A 127 4.16 9.28 -8.20
N PHE A 128 3.57 8.14 -7.84
CA PHE A 128 2.20 8.08 -7.32
C PHE A 128 2.00 9.04 -6.15
N LEU A 129 2.92 9.07 -5.18
CA LEU A 129 2.82 9.98 -4.03
C LEU A 129 2.98 11.45 -4.43
N ILE A 130 3.87 11.75 -5.38
CA ILE A 130 4.06 13.10 -5.93
C ILE A 130 2.80 13.58 -6.65
N ASP A 131 2.18 12.71 -7.47
CA ASP A 131 0.95 13.02 -8.20
C ASP A 131 -0.23 13.30 -7.26
N HIS A 132 -0.17 12.77 -6.04
CA HIS A 132 -1.13 13.04 -4.97
C HIS A 132 -0.75 14.25 -4.09
N GLY A 133 0.30 15.01 -4.46
CA GLY A 133 0.66 16.27 -3.83
C GLY A 133 1.69 16.17 -2.70
N VAL A 134 2.40 15.04 -2.59
CA VAL A 134 3.49 14.88 -1.60
C VAL A 134 4.82 15.34 -2.19
N ASP A 135 5.47 16.31 -1.55
CA ASP A 135 6.83 16.72 -1.93
C ASP A 135 7.86 15.71 -1.43
N LEU A 136 8.27 14.80 -2.32
CA LEU A 136 9.33 13.81 -2.10
C LEU A 136 10.60 14.15 -2.90
N SER A 137 10.82 15.46 -3.09
CA SER A 137 11.91 15.94 -3.94
C SER A 137 13.28 15.76 -3.33
N ASP A 138 13.44 15.49 -2.03
CA ASP A 138 14.74 15.28 -1.39
C ASP A 138 15.06 13.81 -1.11
N VAL A 139 16.36 13.48 -1.01
CA VAL A 139 16.83 12.11 -0.75
C VAL A 139 17.92 12.07 0.32
N ASN A 140 17.84 11.05 1.18
CA ASN A 140 18.80 10.82 2.26
C ASN A 140 19.43 9.43 2.19
N LEU A 141 20.55 9.27 2.89
CA LEU A 141 21.20 7.98 3.12
C LEU A 141 20.70 7.40 4.45
N CYS A 142 20.18 6.18 4.41
CA CYS A 142 19.83 5.42 5.61
C CYS A 142 20.66 4.14 5.70
N GLY A 143 20.72 3.54 6.89
CA GLY A 143 21.47 2.31 7.12
C GLY A 143 21.03 1.18 6.18
N GLY A 144 22.00 0.38 5.73
CA GLY A 144 21.75 -0.72 4.79
C GLY A 144 21.66 -0.30 3.32
N HIS A 145 21.74 0.99 3.00
CA HIS A 145 21.76 1.48 1.61
C HIS A 145 23.16 1.91 1.18
N SER A 146 23.55 1.48 -0.03
CA SER A 146 24.82 1.85 -0.67
C SER A 146 24.85 3.30 -1.16
N VAL A 147 23.69 3.87 -1.53
CA VAL A 147 23.56 5.26 -1.99
C VAL A 147 22.32 5.95 -1.41
N LYS A 148 22.23 7.27 -1.56
CA LYS A 148 21.07 8.07 -1.13
C LYS A 148 19.83 7.71 -1.96
N ARG A 149 18.87 7.04 -1.35
CA ARG A 149 17.64 6.59 -2.05
C ARG A 149 16.37 6.70 -1.23
N VAL A 150 16.48 7.20 -0.01
CA VAL A 150 15.31 7.35 0.87
C VAL A 150 14.73 8.73 0.65
N HIS A 151 13.59 8.76 -0.04
CA HIS A 151 12.85 9.96 -0.39
C HIS A 151 12.11 10.51 0.82
N TRP A 152 12.25 11.80 1.05
CA TRP A 152 11.64 12.50 2.17
C TRP A 152 11.31 13.94 1.83
N ILE A 153 10.59 14.59 2.73
CA ILE A 153 10.14 15.97 2.56
C ILE A 153 11.32 16.91 2.83
N PRO A 154 11.63 17.86 1.92
CA PRO A 154 12.62 18.89 2.17
C PRO A 154 12.33 19.61 3.49
N GLN A 155 13.34 19.69 4.37
CA GLN A 155 13.18 20.37 5.64
C GLN A 155 13.01 21.88 5.39
N PRO A 156 12.01 22.53 5.99
CA PRO A 156 11.81 23.96 5.80
C PRO A 156 12.97 24.73 6.44
N LYS A 157 13.34 25.87 5.84
CA LYS A 157 14.36 26.77 6.40
C LYS A 157 13.95 27.34 7.77
N GLU A 158 12.64 27.51 7.96
CA GLU A 158 12.02 27.99 9.19
C GLU A 158 10.77 27.15 9.50
N GLY A 159 10.52 26.87 10.78
CA GLY A 159 9.38 26.06 11.22
C GLY A 159 9.77 24.65 11.65
N LYS A 160 8.75 23.84 11.97
CA LYS A 160 8.97 22.47 12.47
C LYS A 160 9.08 21.49 11.29
N PRO A 161 10.04 20.54 11.35
CA PRO A 161 10.06 19.38 10.47
C PRO A 161 8.70 18.69 10.42
N VAL A 162 8.24 18.37 9.21
CA VAL A 162 7.04 17.58 9.01
C VAL A 162 7.45 16.14 8.74
N ALA A 163 6.87 15.21 9.49
CA ALA A 163 7.11 13.79 9.27
C ALA A 163 6.54 13.35 7.91
N VAL A 164 7.36 12.66 7.12
CA VAL A 164 6.99 12.19 5.78
C VAL A 164 5.72 11.33 5.78
N GLY A 165 5.58 10.43 6.76
CA GLY A 165 4.41 9.58 6.91
C GLY A 165 3.13 10.38 7.16
N PHE A 166 3.20 11.43 7.97
CA PHE A 166 2.05 12.30 8.23
C PHE A 166 1.57 13.00 6.95
N SER A 167 2.49 13.58 6.18
CA SER A 167 2.13 14.27 4.93
C SER A 167 1.58 13.34 3.87
N ILE A 168 2.17 12.14 3.71
CA ILE A 168 1.66 11.13 2.79
C ILE A 168 0.21 10.77 3.15
N ILE A 169 -0.03 10.39 4.41
CA ILE A 169 -1.36 10.01 4.86
C ILE A 169 -2.35 11.18 4.73
N LYS A 170 -1.93 12.40 5.06
CA LYS A 170 -2.76 13.60 4.89
C LYS A 170 -3.19 13.77 3.43
N ALA A 171 -2.24 13.72 2.49
CA ALA A 171 -2.50 13.91 1.07
C ALA A 171 -3.45 12.84 0.50
N LEU A 172 -3.21 11.57 0.81
CA LEU A 172 -4.09 10.48 0.33
C LEU A 172 -5.49 10.56 0.97
N LYS A 173 -5.60 10.95 2.24
CA LYS A 173 -6.90 11.18 2.91
C LYS A 173 -7.66 12.34 2.28
N GLU A 174 -6.98 13.43 1.94
CA GLU A 174 -7.60 14.57 1.25
C GLU A 174 -8.10 14.15 -0.13
N LYS A 175 -7.31 13.38 -0.88
CA LYS A 175 -7.75 12.86 -2.18
C LYS A 175 -8.96 11.92 -2.06
N LEU A 176 -8.94 11.00 -1.10
CA LEU A 176 -10.07 10.10 -0.84
C LEU A 176 -11.36 10.88 -0.53
N ARG A 177 -11.27 11.90 0.34
CA ARG A 177 -12.42 12.76 0.68
C ARG A 177 -12.98 13.53 -0.51
N MET A 178 -12.12 13.93 -1.45
CA MET A 178 -12.59 14.52 -2.71
C MET A 178 -13.38 13.50 -3.53
N HIS A 179 -12.89 12.26 -3.65
CA HIS A 179 -13.64 11.20 -4.33
C HIS A 179 -14.96 10.83 -3.64
N GLU A 180 -15.00 10.75 -2.30
CA GLU A 180 -16.26 10.54 -1.55
C GLU A 180 -17.29 11.65 -1.84
N LYS A 181 -16.82 12.88 -2.04
CA LYS A 181 -17.69 14.03 -2.34
C LYS A 181 -18.17 14.02 -3.80
N ASP A 182 -17.28 13.73 -4.73
CA ASP A 182 -17.55 13.82 -6.17
C ASP A 182 -18.28 12.56 -6.70
N TYR A 183 -18.07 11.41 -6.06
CA TYR A 183 -18.61 10.09 -6.44
C TYR A 183 -19.07 9.28 -5.20
N PRO A 184 -20.09 9.74 -4.45
CA PRO A 184 -20.53 9.11 -3.21
C PRO A 184 -21.05 7.67 -3.38
N GLU A 185 -21.45 7.29 -4.59
CA GLU A 185 -21.90 5.93 -4.94
C GLU A 185 -20.74 4.95 -5.19
N LYS A 186 -19.51 5.47 -5.38
CA LYS A 186 -18.32 4.69 -5.73
C LYS A 186 -17.49 4.31 -4.52
N VAL A 187 -17.63 5.03 -3.41
CA VAL A 187 -16.74 4.90 -2.24
C VAL A 187 -17.56 4.85 -0.96
N GLU A 188 -17.40 3.76 -0.21
CA GLU A 188 -17.92 3.64 1.15
C GLU A 188 -16.77 3.49 2.14
N LEU A 189 -16.66 4.43 3.09
CA LEU A 189 -15.70 4.36 4.19
C LEU A 189 -16.40 3.85 5.46
N CYS A 190 -16.15 2.57 5.80
CA CYS A 190 -16.66 1.97 7.01
C CYS A 190 -15.61 2.10 8.14
N LYS A 191 -15.89 2.95 9.11
CA LYS A 191 -15.11 3.02 10.35
C LYS A 191 -15.77 2.15 11.40
N TYR A 192 -15.11 1.07 11.78
CA TYR A 192 -15.51 0.30 12.96
C TYR A 192 -14.56 0.62 14.08
N HIS A 193 -15.09 0.78 15.27
CA HIS A 193 -14.26 0.79 16.45
C HIS A 193 -14.30 -0.61 17.05
N VAL A 194 -13.26 -1.42 16.79
CA VAL A 194 -13.16 -2.76 17.39
C VAL A 194 -12.67 -2.61 18.84
N PHE A 195 -13.53 -2.12 19.73
CA PHE A 195 -13.27 -2.16 21.16
C PHE A 195 -13.52 -3.60 21.64
N GLY A 196 -12.45 -4.39 21.69
CA GLY A 196 -12.32 -5.44 22.69
C GLY A 196 -11.70 -4.86 23.96
N LYS A 197 -12.54 -4.40 24.90
CA LYS A 197 -12.20 -4.35 26.32
C LYS A 197 -13.44 -4.22 27.22
N ASP A 198 -14.23 -5.28 27.22
CA ASP A 198 -14.96 -5.73 28.42
C ASP A 198 -14.46 -7.15 28.74
N MET A 199 -13.27 -7.23 29.38
CA MET A 199 -12.80 -8.36 30.18
C MET A 199 -11.87 -7.83 31.28
#